data_AF-A0A919JBZ9-F1
#
_entry.id   AF-A0A919JBZ9-F1
#
_cell.length_a   1.000
_cell.length_b   1.000
_cell.length_c   1.000
_cell.angle_alpha   90.00
_cell.angle_beta   90.00
_cell.angle_gamma   90.00
#
_symmetry.space_group_name_H-M   'P 1'
#
loop_
_entity.id
_entity.type
_entity.pdbx_description
1 polymer ?
#
loop_
_entity_poly.entity_id
_entity_poly.type
_entity_poly.pdbx_seq_one_letter_code
_entity_poly.pdbx_strand_id
1 'polypeptide(L)' 'MTDVEREAEHGRAVWDVEVRSGATEHEIDVDRATGAVLRHESGADDDATDGHDDHDDHGSDD' A
#
# COMPACT_ATOMS: atom_id res chain seq x y z
N MET A 1 9.60 -11.06 -12.00
CA MET A 1 10.02 -10.08 -13.02
C MET A 1 10.06 -8.74 -12.31
N THR A 2 11.08 -7.94 -12.57
CA THR A 2 11.19 -6.62 -11.97
C THR A 2 11.31 -5.62 -13.09
N ASP A 3 10.38 -4.67 -13.14
CA ASP A 3 10.35 -3.58 -14.10
C ASP A 3 10.56 -2.26 -13.36
N VAL A 4 11.19 -1.31 -14.04
CA VAL A 4 11.49 0.01 -13.48
C VAL A 4 11.27 1.03 -14.59
N GLU A 5 10.18 1.77 -14.47
CA GLU A 5 9.79 2.81 -15.42
C GLU A 5 10.10 4.20 -14.87
N ARG A 6 10.41 5.12 -15.79
CA ARG A 6 10.72 6.51 -15.47
C ARG A 6 9.63 7.40 -16.00
N GLU A 7 8.81 7.89 -15.08
CA GLU A 7 7.70 8.73 -15.41
C GLU A 7 7.95 10.17 -14.96
N ALA A 8 7.27 11.11 -15.62
CA ALA A 8 7.37 12.53 -15.30
C ALA A 8 5.97 13.10 -15.07
N GLU A 9 5.52 13.05 -13.82
CA GLU A 9 4.20 13.55 -13.42
C GLU A 9 4.31 15.02 -12.99
N HIS A 10 3.58 15.91 -13.66
CA HIS A 10 3.50 17.34 -13.32
C HIS A 10 4.88 18.05 -13.18
N GLY A 11 5.88 17.60 -13.96
CA GLY A 11 7.24 18.15 -13.92
C GLY A 11 8.12 17.61 -12.79
N ARG A 12 7.62 16.64 -12.01
CA ARG A 12 8.41 15.83 -11.07
C ARG A 12 8.75 14.52 -11.74
N ALA A 13 10.00 14.12 -11.64
CA ALA A 13 10.39 12.81 -12.11
C ALA A 13 10.13 11.79 -10.99
N VAL A 14 9.55 10.65 -11.35
CA VAL A 14 9.19 9.57 -10.43
C VAL A 14 9.79 8.29 -10.99
N TRP A 15 10.15 7.38 -10.09
CA TRP A 15 10.49 6.00 -10.43
C TRP A 15 9.32 5.13 -10.01
N ASP A 16 8.73 4.44 -10.97
CA ASP A 16 7.83 3.34 -10.68
C ASP A 16 8.64 2.04 -10.69
N VAL A 17 8.48 1.25 -9.64
CA VAL A 17 9.20 -0.02 -9.47
C VAL A 17 8.17 -1.12 -9.25
N GLU A 18 7.96 -1.93 -10.29
CA GLU A 18 7.11 -3.11 -10.25
C GLU A 18 7.97 -4.35 -9.95
N VAL A 19 7.68 -5.02 -8.84
CA VAL A 19 8.35 -6.26 -8.43
C VAL A 19 7.35 -7.39 -8.35
N ARG A 20 7.39 -8.28 -9.34
CA ARG A 20 6.62 -9.52 -9.33
C ARG A 20 7.44 -10.69 -8.80
N SER A 21 7.12 -11.13 -7.59
CA SER A 21 7.71 -12.27 -6.90
C SER A 21 6.68 -13.40 -6.75
N GLY A 22 6.70 -14.35 -7.69
CA GLY A 22 5.76 -15.48 -7.68
C GLY A 22 4.32 -15.05 -7.92
N ALA A 23 3.47 -15.14 -6.89
CA ALA A 23 2.06 -14.75 -6.91
C ALA A 23 1.81 -13.36 -6.32
N THR A 24 2.84 -12.68 -5.83
CA THR A 24 2.73 -11.37 -5.20
C THR A 24 3.40 -10.32 -6.08
N GLU A 25 2.67 -9.24 -6.28
CA GLU A 25 3.10 -8.04 -7.00
C GLU A 25 3.30 -6.93 -5.97
N HIS A 26 4.40 -6.20 -6.09
CA HIS A 26 4.71 -5.03 -5.30
C HIS A 26 4.94 -3.86 -6.23
N GLU A 27 4.26 -2.76 -5.97
CA GLU A 27 4.32 -1.53 -6.75
C GLU A 27 4.84 -0.43 -5.82
N ILE A 28 5.92 0.23 -6.24
CA ILE A 28 6.63 1.20 -5.40
C ILE A 28 6.91 2.45 -6.22
N ASP A 29 6.23 3.53 -5.86
CA ASP A 29 6.43 4.85 -6.44
C ASP A 29 7.45 5.63 -5.60
N VAL A 30 8.52 6.12 -6.23
CA VAL A 30 9.61 6.86 -5.54
C VAL A 30 9.89 8.19 -6.24
N ASP A 31 9.85 9.30 -5.49
CA ASP A 31 10.24 10.62 -5.98
C ASP A 31 11.71 10.62 -6.39
N ARG A 32 12.00 10.90 -7.66
CA ARG A 32 13.37 10.86 -8.18
C ARG A 32 14.23 12.04 -7.71
N ALA A 33 13.61 13.14 -7.32
CA ALA A 33 14.33 14.34 -6.90
C ALA A 33 14.90 14.19 -5.48
N THR A 34 14.19 13.48 -4.61
CA THR A 34 14.47 13.37 -3.17
C THR A 34 14.71 11.94 -2.71
N GLY A 35 14.27 10.94 -3.46
CA GLY A 35 14.29 9.53 -3.06
C GLY A 35 13.19 9.15 -2.06
N ALA A 36 12.20 10.00 -1.84
CA ALA A 36 11.08 9.71 -0.94
C ALA A 36 10.13 8.69 -1.57
N VAL A 37 9.74 7.66 -0.83
CA VAL A 37 8.69 6.72 -1.25
C VAL A 37 7.35 7.43 -1.19
N LEU A 38 6.70 7.58 -2.35
CA LEU A 38 5.40 8.23 -2.50
C LEU A 38 4.26 7.25 -2.26
N ARG A 39 4.41 6.00 -2.73
CA ARG A 39 3.43 4.93 -2.57
C ARG A 39 4.13 3.58 -2.54
N HIS A 40 3.57 2.65 -1.76
CA HIS A 40 4.02 1.27 -1.67
C HIS A 40 2.79 0.39 -1.50
N GLU A 41 2.39 -0.29 -2.57
CA GLU A 41 1.34 -1.29 -2.54
C GLU A 41 1.98 -2.68 -2.66
N SER A 42 1.54 -3.58 -1.80
CA SER A 42 1.86 -5.00 -1.90
C SER A 42 0.52 -5.71 -2.06
N GLY A 43 0.43 -6.78 -2.85
CA GLY A 43 -0.79 -7.58 -2.98
C GLY A 43 -1.34 -8.23 -1.69
N ALA A 44 -0.84 -7.83 -0.52
CA ALA A 44 -1.38 -8.06 0.81
C ALA A 44 -1.67 -6.70 1.45
N ASP A 45 -2.77 -6.06 1.05
CA ASP A 45 -3.30 -4.88 1.75
C ASP A 45 -3.99 -5.36 3.04
N ASP A 46 -3.19 -5.47 4.10
CA ASP A 46 -3.63 -5.66 5.49
C ASP A 46 -3.12 -4.46 6.30
N ASP A 47 -3.75 -3.29 6.20
CA ASP A 47 -3.68 -2.21 7.22
C ASP A 47 -4.72 -1.11 6.91
N ALA A 48 -5.59 -0.58 7.76
CA ALA A 48 -6.09 -0.88 9.10
C ALA A 48 -7.20 0.16 9.37
N THR A 49 -8.45 -0.24 9.66
CA THR A 49 -9.45 0.58 10.38
C THR A 49 -10.50 -0.39 10.96
N ASP A 50 -11.00 -0.37 12.18
CA ASP A 50 -10.78 0.43 13.37
C ASP A 50 -11.34 -0.46 14.49
N GLY A 51 -10.59 -0.65 15.57
CA GLY A 51 -11.07 -1.39 16.73
C GLY A 51 -12.17 -0.60 17.44
N HIS A 52 -13.41 -1.07 17.35
CA HIS A 52 -14.43 -0.72 18.34
C HIS A 52 -14.97 -2.01 18.96
N ASP A 53 -14.12 -2.57 19.84
CA ASP A 53 -14.59 -3.19 21.07
C ASP A 53 -15.61 -2.24 21.71
N ASP A 54 -16.84 -2.70 21.93
CA ASP A 54 -17.36 -2.74 23.28
C ASP A 54 -18.64 -3.59 23.34
N HIS A 55 -18.50 -4.62 24.15
CA HIS A 55 -19.47 -5.52 24.75
C HIS A 55 -20.73 -4.79 25.24
N ASP A 56 -21.92 -5.31 24.92
CA ASP A 56 -23.07 -5.22 25.83
C ASP A 56 -24.00 -6.41 25.59
N ASP A 57 -23.60 -7.54 26.17
CA ASP A 57 -24.49 -8.68 26.46
C ASP A 57 -25.37 -8.29 27.65
N HIS A 58 -26.67 -8.14 27.39
CA HIS A 58 -27.69 -8.10 28.46
C HIS A 58 -28.79 -9.08 28.13
N GLY A 59 -28.53 -10.34 28.45
CA GLY A 59 -29.58 -11.34 28.59
C GLY A 59 -30.59 -10.91 29.65
N SER A 60 -31.87 -11.08 29.34
CA SER A 60 -32.91 -11.22 30.35
C SER A 60 -33.91 -12.24 29.82
N ASP A 61 -33.77 -13.44 30.37
CA ASP A 61 -34.70 -14.57 30.30
C ASP A 61 -35.82 -14.34 31.35
N ASP A 62 -37.07 -14.23 30.88
CA ASP A 62 -38.30 -14.75 31.52
C ASP A 62 -39.48 -14.71 30.51
#